data_AF-A0AAE0D0N1-F1
#
_entry.id   AF-A0AAE0D0N1-F1
#
_cell.length_a   1.000
_cell.length_b   1.000
_cell.length_c   1.000
_cell.angle_alpha   90.00
_cell.angle_beta   90.00
_cell.angle_gamma   90.00
#
_symmetry.space_group_name_H-M   'P 1'
#
loop_
_entity.id
_entity.type
_entity.pdbx_description
1 polymer ?
#
loop_
_entity_poly.entity_id
_entity_poly.type
_entity_poly.pdbx_seq_one_letter_code
_entity_poly.pdbx_strand_id
1 'polypeptide(L)'
;MANKATRISEAMEKAVAEGRKRKSYHSFGDEKGLTATVSAYGSLLQFTRHFPGKRTGFCVDAPGVASPGSPKLRLSLLLKCSASTADPFTIGPKLKSLLSDSSVAEVINHRWPTFRRKLDDGDVTLQYVAFDGTLYQIFELKGRLQEDLPFEMFTPNLRIQNLDHVPRTNKFNEAEVHDENVYTFNVRENCIIREHENGAEKVILYIQILDREMSLEFARTLKTHRHNSRAYSQQASGRGASDFDCSIKRKSTFTEEKNPWRKPGMQTIVLAYRLEHVSKEVTAVTPKTSWSNIVTTKCQLLIWRPTHSLVEDQTINFFLERNLEYILSVCSIPVRNETDDEDAPIALTCGDISGYRIVTAASL
;
A
#
# COMPACT_ATOMS: atom_id res chain seq x y z
N MET A 1 37.60 -5.52 -30.41
CA MET A 1 36.17 -5.54 -30.03
C MET A 1 35.92 -6.10 -28.63
N ALA A 2 36.62 -7.15 -28.17
CA ALA A 2 36.47 -7.72 -26.81
C ALA A 2 36.54 -6.69 -25.66
N ASN A 3 37.43 -5.70 -25.74
CA ASN A 3 37.63 -4.69 -24.69
C ASN A 3 36.42 -3.71 -24.51
N LYS A 4 35.52 -3.60 -25.49
CA LYS A 4 34.33 -2.73 -25.37
C LYS A 4 33.19 -3.42 -24.61
N ALA A 5 32.99 -4.72 -24.86
CA ALA A 5 31.96 -5.52 -24.20
C ALA A 5 32.25 -5.67 -22.69
N THR A 6 33.50 -5.95 -22.33
CA THR A 6 33.93 -6.04 -20.92
C THR A 6 33.69 -4.74 -20.15
N ARG A 7 34.05 -3.59 -20.74
CA ARG A 7 33.83 -2.28 -20.10
C ARG A 7 32.34 -1.94 -19.91
N ILE A 8 31.47 -2.37 -20.83
CA ILE A 8 30.02 -2.20 -20.68
C ILE A 8 29.50 -3.08 -19.55
N SER A 9 29.92 -4.34 -19.48
CA SER A 9 29.55 -5.27 -18.41
C SER A 9 29.95 -4.72 -17.03
N GLU A 10 31.21 -4.30 -16.86
CA GLU A 10 31.70 -3.72 -15.61
C GLU A 10 30.95 -2.44 -15.21
N ALA A 11 30.65 -1.57 -16.19
CA ALA A 11 29.87 -0.36 -15.95
C ALA A 11 28.43 -0.69 -15.54
N MET A 12 27.82 -1.71 -16.14
CA MET A 12 26.49 -2.20 -15.77
C MET A 12 26.49 -2.81 -14.38
N GLU A 13 27.45 -3.69 -14.05
CA GLU A 13 27.58 -4.27 -12.71
C GLU A 13 27.76 -3.19 -11.63
N LYS A 14 28.58 -2.18 -11.91
CA LYS A 14 28.74 -1.03 -11.01
C LYS A 14 27.44 -0.25 -10.86
N ALA A 15 26.75 0.06 -11.96
CA ALA A 15 25.47 0.76 -11.92
C ALA A 15 24.38 -0.06 -11.20
N VAL A 16 24.39 -1.40 -11.33
CA VAL A 16 23.53 -2.32 -10.56
C VAL A 16 23.82 -2.20 -9.08
N ALA A 17 25.10 -2.28 -8.69
CA ALA A 17 25.51 -2.20 -7.30
C ALA A 17 25.13 -0.84 -6.68
N GLU A 18 25.32 0.25 -7.42
CA GLU A 18 24.90 1.59 -6.99
C GLU A 18 23.37 1.75 -6.93
N GLY A 19 22.65 1.23 -7.93
CA GLY A 19 21.19 1.22 -7.99
C GLY A 19 20.56 0.43 -6.84
N ARG A 20 21.13 -0.73 -6.49
CA ARG A 20 20.72 -1.54 -5.33
C ARG A 20 20.94 -0.84 -3.98
N LYS A 21 21.94 0.05 -3.90
CA LYS A 21 22.22 0.87 -2.70
C LYS A 21 21.29 2.08 -2.61
N ARG A 22 20.67 2.49 -3.72
CA ARG A 22 19.80 3.67 -3.74
C ARG A 22 18.50 3.35 -3.01
N LYS A 23 18.27 4.07 -1.92
CA LYS A 23 16.98 4.07 -1.23
C LYS A 23 15.92 4.61 -2.21
N SER A 24 15.08 3.72 -2.71
CA SER A 24 14.01 4.02 -3.66
C SER A 24 12.72 3.35 -3.20
N TYR A 25 11.59 3.91 -3.58
CA TYR A 25 10.29 3.24 -3.42
C TYR A 25 10.13 2.11 -4.44
N HIS A 26 9.15 1.25 -4.17
CA HIS A 26 8.72 0.21 -5.09
C HIS A 26 7.25 0.42 -5.44
N SER A 27 6.96 0.43 -6.74
CA SER A 27 5.59 0.39 -7.26
C SER A 27 5.30 -0.96 -7.88
N PHE A 28 4.05 -1.42 -7.71
CA PHE A 28 3.52 -2.68 -8.22
C PHE A 28 2.00 -2.59 -8.29
N GLY A 29 1.35 -3.49 -9.03
CA GLY A 29 -0.10 -3.53 -9.17
C GLY A 29 -0.65 -4.87 -9.64
N ASP A 30 -1.92 -4.91 -10.02
CA ASP A 30 -2.60 -6.05 -10.64
C ASP A 30 -3.38 -5.65 -11.90
N GLU A 31 -3.88 -6.64 -12.63
CA GLU A 31 -4.67 -6.43 -13.86
C GLU A 31 -6.06 -5.81 -13.61
N LYS A 32 -6.51 -5.67 -12.35
CA LYS A 32 -7.79 -5.07 -12.00
C LYS A 32 -7.69 -3.57 -11.70
N GLY A 33 -6.57 -2.95 -12.08
CA GLY A 33 -6.33 -1.53 -11.95
C GLY A 33 -5.94 -1.09 -10.55
N LEU A 34 -5.56 -2.03 -9.65
CA LEU A 34 -4.97 -1.71 -8.36
C LEU A 34 -3.46 -1.48 -8.53
N THR A 35 -2.95 -0.38 -7.97
CA THR A 35 -1.50 -0.14 -7.84
C THR A 35 -1.16 0.29 -6.42
N ALA A 36 0.06 0.03 -5.97
CA ALA A 36 0.53 0.41 -4.65
C ALA A 36 1.98 0.89 -4.72
N THR A 37 2.33 1.78 -3.80
CA THR A 37 3.70 2.28 -3.64
C THR A 37 4.16 2.06 -2.21
N VAL A 38 5.32 1.43 -2.04
CA VAL A 38 5.96 1.21 -0.74
C VAL A 38 7.32 1.92 -0.69
N SER A 39 7.71 2.42 0.47
CA SER A 39 9.00 3.10 0.68
C SER A 39 10.19 2.16 0.50
N ALA A 40 11.40 2.72 0.50
CA ALA A 40 12.65 1.94 0.51
C ALA A 40 12.77 1.00 1.72
N TYR A 41 12.00 1.27 2.77
CA TYR A 41 11.97 0.46 3.97
C TYR A 41 10.80 -0.52 4.00
N GLY A 42 9.86 -0.42 3.07
CA GLY A 42 8.67 -1.27 3.03
C GLY A 42 7.49 -0.72 3.82
N SER A 43 7.44 0.58 4.09
CA SER A 43 6.21 1.22 4.59
C SER A 43 5.29 1.52 3.40
N LEU A 44 4.02 1.13 3.48
CA LEU A 44 3.05 1.47 2.43
C LEU A 44 2.80 2.98 2.43
N LEU A 45 3.01 3.63 1.29
CA LEU A 45 2.87 5.09 1.16
C LEU A 45 1.49 5.47 0.66
N GLN A 46 1.04 4.78 -0.38
CA GLN A 46 -0.27 4.96 -1.01
C GLN A 46 -0.64 3.69 -1.78
N PHE A 47 -1.93 3.55 -2.08
CA PHE A 47 -2.37 2.66 -3.15
C PHE A 47 -3.56 3.27 -3.87
N THR A 48 -3.73 2.93 -5.14
CA THR A 48 -4.77 3.48 -6.00
C THR A 48 -5.53 2.38 -6.70
N ARG A 49 -6.80 2.61 -7.01
CA ARG A 49 -7.62 1.70 -7.79
C ARG A 49 -8.40 2.47 -8.84
N HIS A 50 -8.24 2.05 -10.09
CA HIS A 50 -9.16 2.41 -11.17
C HIS A 50 -10.35 1.44 -11.21
N PHE A 51 -11.54 1.95 -11.51
CA PHE A 51 -12.76 1.15 -11.62
C PHE A 51 -13.29 1.19 -13.05
N PRO A 52 -13.73 0.04 -13.63
CA PRO A 52 -14.30 0.01 -14.97
C PRO A 52 -15.43 1.02 -15.15
N GLY A 53 -15.43 1.71 -16.30
CA GLY A 53 -16.43 2.74 -16.62
C GLY A 53 -16.25 4.07 -15.87
N LYS A 54 -15.20 4.22 -15.05
CA LYS A 54 -14.88 5.49 -14.39
C LYS A 54 -13.76 6.23 -15.10
N ARG A 55 -13.89 7.55 -15.15
CA ARG A 55 -12.90 8.43 -15.78
C ARG A 55 -11.62 8.53 -14.95
N THR A 56 -11.74 8.54 -13.63
CA THR A 56 -10.61 8.64 -12.70
C THR A 56 -10.66 7.51 -11.68
N GLY A 57 -9.49 7.15 -11.16
CA GLY A 57 -9.37 6.23 -10.03
C GLY A 57 -9.47 6.95 -8.69
N PHE A 58 -9.39 6.16 -7.63
CA PHE A 58 -9.31 6.66 -6.26
C PHE A 58 -7.98 6.22 -5.64
N CYS A 59 -7.38 7.07 -4.81
CA CYS A 59 -6.21 6.75 -4.01
C CYS A 59 -6.53 6.73 -2.53
N VAL A 60 -5.80 5.90 -1.79
CA VAL A 60 -5.82 5.86 -0.34
C VAL A 60 -4.47 6.34 0.17
N ASP A 61 -4.51 7.32 1.08
CA ASP A 61 -3.32 7.98 1.63
C ASP A 61 -3.39 8.14 3.15
N ALA A 62 -2.23 8.38 3.76
CA ALA A 62 -2.19 8.89 5.13
C ALA A 62 -2.75 10.35 5.20
N PRO A 63 -3.34 10.77 6.35
CA PRO A 63 -4.01 12.06 6.50
C PRO A 63 -3.19 13.29 6.05
N GLY A 64 -1.88 13.30 6.28
CA GLY A 64 -1.02 14.43 5.94
C GLY A 64 -0.51 14.47 4.51
N VAL A 65 -0.87 13.50 3.66
CA VAL A 65 -0.50 13.54 2.25
C VAL A 65 -1.32 14.62 1.54
N ALA A 66 -0.64 15.46 0.75
CA ALA A 66 -1.29 16.52 -0.01
C ALA A 66 -2.33 15.98 -1.01
N SER A 67 -3.36 16.79 -1.26
CA SER A 67 -4.44 16.48 -2.19
C SER A 67 -3.92 16.25 -3.63
N PRO A 68 -4.57 15.37 -4.42
CA PRO A 68 -4.29 15.21 -5.85
C PRO A 68 -4.26 16.52 -6.65
N GLY A 69 -5.02 17.55 -6.25
CA GLY A 69 -5.00 18.87 -6.90
C GLY A 69 -3.66 19.62 -6.82
N SER A 70 -2.73 19.16 -5.97
CA SER A 70 -1.40 19.76 -5.76
C SER A 70 -0.27 18.75 -6.04
N PRO A 71 -0.10 18.30 -7.31
CA PRO A 71 0.77 17.16 -7.64
C PRO A 71 2.24 17.36 -7.24
N LYS A 72 2.77 18.59 -7.37
CA LYS A 72 4.16 18.91 -6.97
C LYS A 72 4.41 18.70 -5.47
N LEU A 73 3.50 19.23 -4.64
CA LEU A 73 3.61 19.11 -3.18
C LEU A 73 3.44 17.66 -2.74
N ARG A 74 2.48 16.96 -3.34
CA ARG A 74 2.21 15.55 -3.10
C ARG A 74 3.41 14.67 -3.45
N LEU A 75 3.98 14.83 -4.64
CA LEU A 75 5.18 14.13 -5.09
C LEU A 75 6.36 14.37 -4.13
N SER A 76 6.63 15.63 -3.78
CA SER A 76 7.72 15.98 -2.86
C SER A 76 7.56 15.31 -1.50
N LEU A 77 6.36 15.31 -0.95
CA LEU A 77 6.08 14.70 0.35
C LEU A 77 6.25 13.19 0.31
N LEU A 78 5.67 12.51 -0.68
CA LEU A 78 5.77 11.07 -0.79
C LEU A 78 7.21 10.60 -1.09
N LEU A 79 7.99 11.35 -1.88
CA LEU A 79 9.42 11.08 -2.06
C LEU A 79 10.19 11.22 -0.75
N LYS A 80 9.88 12.24 0.05
CA LYS A 80 10.45 12.39 1.40
C LYS A 80 10.10 11.19 2.28
N CYS A 81 8.83 10.76 2.29
CA CYS A 81 8.39 9.57 3.03
C CYS A 81 9.08 8.30 2.54
N SER A 82 9.34 8.19 1.23
CA SER A 82 9.98 7.01 0.65
C SER A 82 11.42 6.79 1.13
N ALA A 83 12.10 7.88 1.51
CA ALA A 83 13.50 7.89 1.91
C ALA A 83 13.70 7.89 3.44
N SER A 84 12.63 7.95 4.24
CA SER A 84 12.69 8.03 5.70
C SER A 84 12.02 6.83 6.40
N THR A 85 12.64 6.33 7.48
CA THR A 85 12.05 5.34 8.40
C THR A 85 11.13 5.97 9.45
N ALA A 86 11.30 7.26 9.71
CA ALA A 86 10.62 7.99 10.80
C ALA A 86 9.38 8.77 10.34
N ASP A 87 9.03 8.73 9.05
CA ASP A 87 7.97 9.58 8.52
C ASP A 87 6.58 9.13 8.99
N PRO A 88 5.75 10.02 9.58
CA PRO A 88 4.41 9.68 10.02
C PRO A 88 3.43 9.35 8.89
N PHE A 89 3.70 9.73 7.64
CA PHE A 89 2.73 9.60 6.54
C PHE A 89 2.80 8.25 5.82
N THR A 90 2.53 7.17 6.56
CA THR A 90 2.49 5.80 6.03
C THR A 90 1.17 5.11 6.37
N ILE A 91 0.83 4.09 5.60
CA ILE A 91 -0.37 3.25 5.74
C ILE A 91 0.03 1.93 6.40
N GLY A 92 -0.82 1.45 7.31
CA GLY A 92 -0.62 0.17 7.99
C GLY A 92 0.02 0.31 9.37
N PRO A 93 0.26 -0.82 10.05
CA PRO A 93 0.87 -0.81 11.37
C PRO A 93 2.36 -0.48 11.27
N LYS A 94 2.87 0.27 12.25
CA LYS A 94 4.32 0.44 12.42
C LYS A 94 4.88 -0.73 13.23
N LEU A 95 6.13 -1.10 12.98
CA LEU A 95 6.82 -2.15 13.74
C LEU A 95 7.63 -1.52 14.88
N LYS A 96 7.50 -2.05 16.10
CA LYS A 96 8.28 -1.67 17.29
C LYS A 96 9.77 -1.99 17.09
N SER A 97 10.64 -1.21 17.73
CA SER A 97 12.05 -1.54 17.99
C SER A 97 12.82 -2.10 16.78
N LEU A 98 12.93 -1.29 15.73
CA LEU A 98 13.73 -1.67 14.55
C LEU A 98 15.23 -1.57 14.88
N LEU A 99 15.92 -2.71 14.90
CA LEU A 99 17.34 -2.80 15.21
C LEU A 99 18.26 -2.22 14.12
N SER A 100 17.77 -2.06 12.88
CA SER A 100 18.58 -1.49 11.80
C SER A 100 17.78 -0.78 10.73
N ASP A 101 18.42 0.23 10.12
CA ASP A 101 17.99 0.85 8.85
C ASP A 101 18.26 -0.04 7.62
N SER A 102 18.85 -1.23 7.80
CA SER A 102 19.28 -2.10 6.71
C SER A 102 18.17 -3.08 6.31
N SER A 103 17.04 -2.57 5.83
CA SER A 103 16.09 -3.40 5.10
C SER A 103 16.66 -3.67 3.71
N VAL A 104 17.02 -4.92 3.44
CA VAL A 104 17.29 -5.36 2.06
C VAL A 104 15.94 -5.63 1.41
N ALA A 105 15.63 -4.85 0.37
CA ALA A 105 14.47 -5.10 -0.47
C ALA A 105 14.84 -6.15 -1.52
N GLU A 106 14.21 -7.32 -1.44
CA GLU A 106 14.16 -8.31 -2.50
C GLU A 106 12.88 -8.09 -3.32
N VAL A 107 12.90 -8.45 -4.60
CA VAL A 107 11.71 -8.39 -5.44
C VAL A 107 11.44 -9.77 -6.03
N ILE A 108 10.40 -10.44 -5.53
CA ILE A 108 10.00 -11.77 -5.98
C ILE A 108 9.34 -11.64 -7.35
N ASN A 109 9.74 -12.50 -8.30
CA ASN A 109 9.24 -12.48 -9.68
C ASN A 109 9.34 -11.09 -10.32
N HIS A 110 10.36 -10.31 -9.98
CA HIS A 110 10.59 -8.94 -10.49
C HIS A 110 9.44 -7.95 -10.24
N ARG A 111 8.43 -8.32 -9.43
CA ARG A 111 7.22 -7.53 -9.17
C ARG A 111 6.95 -7.28 -7.69
N TRP A 112 7.06 -8.29 -6.84
CA TRP A 112 6.54 -8.24 -5.47
C TRP A 112 7.62 -7.89 -4.45
N PRO A 113 7.59 -6.68 -3.85
CA PRO A 113 8.63 -6.27 -2.93
C PRO A 113 8.54 -7.03 -1.60
N THR A 114 9.69 -7.48 -1.12
CA THR A 114 9.88 -8.22 0.12
C THR A 114 11.00 -7.57 0.91
N PHE A 115 10.73 -7.26 2.18
CA PHE A 115 11.65 -6.59 3.09
C PHE A 115 11.93 -7.51 4.26
N ARG A 116 13.20 -7.69 4.60
CA ARG A 116 13.60 -8.45 5.78
C ARG A 116 14.18 -7.52 6.83
N ARG A 117 13.74 -7.67 8.07
CA ARG A 117 14.16 -6.85 9.21
C ARG A 117 14.46 -7.74 10.41
N LYS A 118 15.47 -7.35 11.18
CA LYS A 118 15.74 -7.94 12.50
C LYS A 118 15.08 -7.09 13.57
N LEU A 119 14.45 -7.74 14.53
CA LEU A 119 13.92 -7.17 15.76
C LEU A 119 14.72 -7.73 16.94
N ASP A 120 14.55 -7.12 18.12
CA ASP A 120 15.18 -7.60 19.37
C ASP A 120 14.83 -9.07 19.65
N ASP A 121 13.57 -9.45 19.44
CA ASP A 121 13.04 -10.78 19.81
C ASP A 121 12.82 -11.73 18.62
N GLY A 122 13.31 -11.37 17.42
CA GLY A 122 13.09 -12.18 16.23
C GLY A 122 13.37 -11.50 14.90
N ASP A 123 12.92 -12.14 13.81
CA ASP A 123 13.00 -11.60 12.46
C ASP A 123 11.60 -11.35 11.90
N VAL A 124 11.47 -10.32 11.07
CA VAL A 124 10.24 -10.02 10.33
C VAL A 124 10.53 -9.98 8.84
N THR A 125 9.76 -10.75 8.10
CA THR A 125 9.66 -10.60 6.64
C THR A 125 8.34 -9.91 6.32
N LEU A 126 8.42 -8.76 5.64
CA LEU A 126 7.29 -7.98 5.19
C LEU A 126 7.20 -8.09 3.67
N GLN A 127 6.11 -8.63 3.16
CA GLN A 127 5.89 -8.84 1.72
C GLN A 127 4.64 -8.10 1.27
N TYR A 128 4.66 -7.60 0.04
CA TYR A 128 3.48 -7.02 -0.59
C TYR A 128 3.12 -7.74 -1.88
N VAL A 129 1.81 -7.94 -2.07
CA VAL A 129 1.26 -8.48 -3.31
C VAL A 129 -0.10 -7.83 -3.61
N ALA A 130 -0.33 -7.47 -4.86
CA ALA A 130 -1.63 -7.03 -5.34
C ALA A 130 -2.25 -8.20 -6.13
N PHE A 131 -3.46 -8.60 -5.76
CA PHE A 131 -4.16 -9.69 -6.44
C PHE A 131 -5.67 -9.52 -6.30
N ASP A 132 -6.38 -9.67 -7.42
CA ASP A 132 -7.84 -9.61 -7.48
C ASP A 132 -8.43 -8.32 -6.86
N GLY A 133 -7.82 -7.17 -7.15
CA GLY A 133 -8.20 -5.86 -6.64
C GLY A 133 -7.99 -5.70 -5.14
N THR A 134 -7.18 -6.56 -4.53
CA THR A 134 -6.86 -6.53 -3.09
C THR A 134 -5.34 -6.44 -2.89
N LEU A 135 -4.91 -5.48 -2.08
CA LEU A 135 -3.51 -5.33 -1.67
C LEU A 135 -3.30 -6.11 -0.38
N TYR A 136 -2.34 -7.04 -0.38
CA TYR A 136 -1.96 -7.79 0.81
C TYR A 136 -0.61 -7.30 1.32
N GLN A 137 -0.58 -6.96 2.61
CA GLN A 137 0.62 -6.68 3.38
C GLN A 137 0.84 -7.86 4.35
N ILE A 138 1.84 -8.68 4.07
CA ILE A 138 2.06 -9.98 4.73
C ILE A 138 3.28 -9.85 5.64
N PHE A 139 3.08 -10.09 6.93
CA PHE A 139 4.11 -10.17 7.95
C PHE A 139 4.36 -11.63 8.31
N GLU A 140 5.57 -12.11 8.06
CA GLU A 140 6.07 -13.37 8.62
C GLU A 140 7.00 -13.06 9.78
N LEU A 141 6.49 -13.31 10.97
CA LEU A 141 7.18 -13.12 12.24
C LEU A 141 7.88 -14.42 12.61
N LYS A 142 9.20 -14.38 12.84
CA LYS A 142 10.00 -15.52 13.30
C LYS A 142 10.63 -15.20 14.65
N GLY A 143 10.66 -16.14 15.60
CA GLY A 143 11.28 -15.94 16.93
C GLY A 143 10.29 -15.95 18.10
N ARG A 144 10.71 -15.43 19.25
CA ARG A 144 9.96 -15.46 20.53
C ARG A 144 8.99 -14.29 20.67
N LEU A 145 8.27 -13.94 19.61
CA LEU A 145 7.26 -12.87 19.61
C LEU A 145 5.93 -13.35 20.23
N GLN A 146 5.99 -14.18 21.28
CA GLN A 146 4.86 -15.00 21.73
C GLN A 146 3.76 -14.20 22.41
N GLU A 147 4.09 -13.19 23.21
CA GLU A 147 3.10 -12.49 24.03
C GLU A 147 2.64 -11.16 23.40
N ASP A 148 3.57 -10.33 22.93
CA ASP A 148 3.25 -9.04 22.33
C ASP A 148 3.47 -9.02 20.82
N LEU A 149 2.44 -8.60 20.09
CA LEU A 149 2.59 -8.31 18.66
C LEU A 149 3.57 -7.14 18.48
N PRO A 150 4.46 -7.21 17.48
CA PRO A 150 5.45 -6.17 17.24
C PRO A 150 4.84 -4.92 16.59
N PHE A 151 3.52 -4.80 16.55
CA PHE A 151 2.83 -3.65 15.95
C PHE A 151 2.65 -2.53 16.97
N GLU A 152 2.95 -1.31 16.55
CA GLU A 152 2.53 -0.09 17.23
C GLU A 152 1.08 0.27 16.81
N MET A 153 0.64 1.47 17.18
CA MET A 153 -0.66 2.00 16.79
C MET A 153 -0.82 2.05 15.26
N PHE A 154 -1.99 1.61 14.81
CA PHE A 154 -2.47 1.69 13.45
C PHE A 154 -3.33 2.94 13.32
N THR A 155 -3.02 3.82 12.37
CA THR A 155 -3.81 5.03 12.11
C THR A 155 -4.97 4.71 11.16
N PRO A 156 -6.23 4.63 11.65
CA PRO A 156 -7.37 4.29 10.79
C PRO A 156 -7.84 5.46 9.92
N ASN A 157 -7.31 6.67 10.13
CA ASN A 157 -7.73 7.91 9.49
C ASN A 157 -7.20 8.09 8.06
N LEU A 158 -7.24 7.03 7.26
CA LEU A 158 -6.78 7.07 5.89
C LEU A 158 -7.72 7.93 5.03
N ARG A 159 -7.17 8.72 4.12
CA ARG A 159 -7.96 9.53 3.18
C ARG A 159 -8.27 8.70 1.96
N ILE A 160 -9.52 8.75 1.50
CA ILE A 160 -9.89 8.27 0.18
C ILE A 160 -10.00 9.52 -0.69
N GLN A 161 -9.22 9.61 -1.76
CA GLN A 161 -9.18 10.79 -2.62
C GLN A 161 -9.44 10.39 -4.07
N ASN A 162 -10.27 11.16 -4.77
CA ASN A 162 -10.48 11.00 -6.19
C ASN A 162 -9.26 11.57 -6.95
N LEU A 163 -8.69 10.81 -7.88
CA LEU A 163 -7.57 11.23 -8.71
C LEU A 163 -7.99 12.19 -9.85
N ASP A 164 -9.16 12.81 -9.79
CA ASP A 164 -9.49 13.94 -10.66
C ASP A 164 -8.74 15.20 -10.18
N HIS A 165 -7.78 15.64 -10.99
CA HIS A 165 -6.93 16.79 -10.73
C HIS A 165 -7.58 18.11 -11.06
N VAL A 166 -8.78 18.13 -11.65
CA VAL A 166 -9.48 19.36 -12.00
C VAL A 166 -10.17 19.92 -10.75
N PRO A 167 -9.56 20.87 -10.01
CA PRO A 167 -9.95 21.12 -8.63
C PRO A 167 -11.32 21.79 -8.52
N ARG A 168 -11.71 22.57 -9.54
CA ARG A 168 -12.94 23.38 -9.52
C ARG A 168 -14.23 22.55 -9.60
N THR A 169 -14.15 21.29 -10.01
CA THR A 169 -15.33 20.41 -10.16
C THR A 169 -15.29 19.22 -9.20
N ASN A 170 -14.13 18.93 -8.61
CA ASN A 170 -13.94 17.75 -7.78
C ASN A 170 -14.18 18.04 -6.30
N LYS A 171 -15.47 18.15 -5.93
CA LYS A 171 -15.89 18.32 -4.52
C LYS A 171 -15.58 17.11 -3.64
N PHE A 172 -15.29 15.94 -4.24
CA PHE A 172 -14.95 14.73 -3.49
C PHE A 172 -13.74 14.95 -2.58
N ASN A 173 -12.73 15.69 -3.04
CA ASN A 173 -11.49 15.90 -2.30
C ASN A 173 -11.55 17.08 -1.32
N GLU A 174 -12.65 17.85 -1.31
CA GLU A 174 -12.83 19.01 -0.42
C GLU A 174 -13.16 18.57 1.00
N ALA A 175 -13.70 17.36 1.18
CA ALA A 175 -14.03 16.82 2.50
C ALA A 175 -12.78 16.63 3.35
N GLU A 176 -12.82 17.16 4.57
CA GLU A 176 -11.79 16.87 5.57
C GLU A 176 -11.91 15.43 6.05
N VAL A 177 -10.79 14.86 6.51
CA VAL A 177 -10.71 13.46 6.99
C VAL A 177 -11.66 13.18 8.16
N HIS A 178 -12.06 14.24 8.85
CA HIS A 178 -12.91 14.23 10.04
C HIS A 178 -14.32 14.76 9.75
N ASP A 179 -14.65 15.03 8.49
CA ASP A 179 -16.02 15.41 8.13
C ASP A 179 -16.93 14.18 8.27
N GLU A 180 -17.59 14.08 9.43
CA GLU A 180 -18.52 13.00 9.78
C GLU A 180 -19.73 12.95 8.83
N ASN A 181 -20.02 14.03 8.10
CA ASN A 181 -21.10 14.03 7.12
C ASN A 181 -20.70 13.30 5.83
N VAL A 182 -19.40 13.08 5.61
CA VAL A 182 -18.86 12.50 4.37
C VAL A 182 -18.15 11.18 4.62
N TYR A 183 -17.43 11.07 5.73
CA TYR A 183 -16.72 9.87 6.13
C TYR A 183 -17.47 9.09 7.21
N THR A 184 -17.73 7.82 6.96
CA THR A 184 -18.15 6.88 8.02
C THR A 184 -17.01 5.93 8.37
N PHE A 185 -16.91 5.58 9.65
CA PHE A 185 -15.86 4.71 10.16
C PHE A 185 -16.43 3.63 11.07
N ASN A 186 -16.19 2.38 10.71
CA ASN A 186 -16.65 1.22 11.45
C ASN A 186 -15.49 0.25 11.71
N VAL A 187 -15.48 -0.35 12.91
CA VAL A 187 -14.53 -1.41 13.28
C VAL A 187 -15.37 -2.61 13.67
N ARG A 188 -15.25 -3.69 12.91
CA ARG A 188 -15.98 -4.94 13.09
C ARG A 188 -14.97 -6.07 13.28
N GLU A 189 -14.70 -6.45 14.52
CA GLU A 189 -13.74 -7.49 14.89
C GLU A 189 -12.39 -7.34 14.14
N ASN A 190 -12.18 -8.12 13.09
CA ASN A 190 -10.97 -8.16 12.28
C ASN A 190 -11.02 -7.28 11.03
N CYS A 191 -12.00 -6.38 10.90
CA CYS A 191 -12.13 -5.51 9.74
C CYS A 191 -12.40 -4.05 10.14
N ILE A 192 -11.66 -3.14 9.53
CA ILE A 192 -11.93 -1.73 9.51
C ILE A 192 -12.62 -1.40 8.19
N ILE A 193 -13.73 -0.66 8.27
CA ILE A 193 -14.50 -0.18 7.14
C ILE A 193 -14.51 1.34 7.20
N ARG A 194 -14.09 1.97 6.11
CA ARG A 194 -14.14 3.41 5.94
C ARG A 194 -14.88 3.75 4.67
N GLU A 195 -15.94 4.53 4.75
CA GLU A 195 -16.73 4.94 3.58
C GLU A 195 -16.52 6.43 3.33
N HIS A 196 -16.54 6.83 2.06
CA HIS A 196 -16.56 8.22 1.63
C HIS A 196 -17.69 8.42 0.63
N GLU A 197 -18.73 9.14 1.05
CA GLU A 197 -19.90 9.40 0.23
C GLU A 197 -19.68 10.56 -0.75
N ASN A 198 -20.25 10.46 -1.94
CA ASN A 198 -20.27 11.53 -2.94
C ASN A 198 -21.56 11.47 -3.77
N GLY A 199 -22.59 12.17 -3.31
CA GLY A 199 -23.89 12.17 -3.97
C GLY A 199 -24.56 10.79 -3.94
N ALA A 200 -24.80 10.21 -5.11
CA ALA A 200 -25.44 8.90 -5.28
C ALA A 200 -24.46 7.72 -5.21
N GLU A 201 -23.15 7.99 -5.12
CA GLU A 201 -22.11 6.98 -5.09
C GLU A 201 -21.31 7.07 -3.78
N LYS A 202 -20.61 5.99 -3.44
CA LYS A 202 -19.63 6.02 -2.36
C LYS A 202 -18.47 5.08 -2.64
N VAL A 203 -17.33 5.40 -2.02
CA VAL A 203 -16.13 4.58 -2.06
C VAL A 203 -15.91 3.96 -0.69
N ILE A 204 -15.72 2.65 -0.64
CA ILE A 204 -15.53 1.90 0.60
C ILE A 204 -14.11 1.33 0.62
N LEU A 205 -13.37 1.65 1.67
CA LEU A 205 -12.10 1.05 2.01
C LEU A 205 -12.32 -0.01 3.11
N TYR A 206 -11.97 -1.24 2.78
CA TYR A 206 -11.88 -2.34 3.74
C TYR A 206 -10.42 -2.60 4.09
N ILE A 207 -10.14 -2.76 5.38
CA ILE A 207 -8.84 -3.17 5.90
C ILE A 207 -9.08 -4.35 6.82
N GLN A 208 -8.78 -5.54 6.35
CA GLN A 208 -9.03 -6.78 7.08
C GLN A 208 -7.72 -7.33 7.62
N ILE A 209 -7.70 -7.72 8.89
CA ILE A 209 -6.60 -8.48 9.46
C ILE A 209 -6.93 -9.97 9.47
N LEU A 210 -5.95 -10.76 9.06
CA LEU A 210 -6.05 -12.19 8.89
C LEU A 210 -4.81 -12.86 9.48
N ASP A 211 -5.03 -13.91 10.24
CA ASP A 211 -4.03 -14.90 10.63
C ASP A 211 -4.63 -16.30 10.43
N ARG A 212 -3.80 -17.34 10.51
CA ARG A 212 -4.24 -18.71 10.26
C ARG A 212 -5.40 -19.14 11.17
N GLU A 213 -5.43 -18.62 12.39
CA GLU A 213 -6.36 -19.03 13.45
C GLU A 213 -7.55 -18.07 13.57
N MET A 214 -7.59 -16.98 12.78
CA MET A 214 -8.57 -15.88 12.93
C MET A 214 -8.61 -15.35 14.37
N SER A 215 -7.44 -15.36 15.03
CA SER A 215 -7.23 -15.01 16.42
C SER A 215 -7.01 -13.52 16.63
N LEU A 216 -6.88 -12.74 15.55
CA LEU A 216 -6.59 -11.32 15.62
C LEU A 216 -7.83 -10.45 15.43
N GLU A 217 -7.84 -9.28 16.09
CA GLU A 217 -8.85 -8.25 15.96
C GLU A 217 -8.25 -6.84 16.05
N PHE A 218 -9.00 -5.87 15.54
CA PHE A 218 -8.74 -4.46 15.76
C PHE A 218 -9.42 -4.01 17.05
N ALA A 219 -8.65 -3.41 17.96
CA ALA A 219 -9.14 -2.80 19.17
C ALA A 219 -9.09 -1.29 19.07
N ARG A 220 -10.22 -0.63 19.37
CA ARG A 220 -10.25 0.83 19.51
C ARG A 220 -9.53 1.22 20.79
N THR A 221 -8.58 2.13 20.66
CA THR A 221 -7.87 2.75 21.78
C THR A 221 -8.20 4.23 21.78
N LEU A 222 -8.72 4.73 22.91
CA LEU A 222 -8.93 6.16 23.11
C LEU A 222 -7.58 6.86 23.05
N LYS A 223 -7.48 7.96 22.28
CA LYS A 223 -6.30 8.82 22.33
C LYS A 223 -6.21 9.43 23.73
N THR A 224 -5.36 8.87 24.58
CA THR A 224 -4.96 9.57 25.80
C THR A 224 -4.14 10.77 25.35
N HIS A 225 -4.65 12.00 25.54
CA HIS A 225 -4.00 13.27 25.25
C HIS A 225 -2.70 13.48 26.07
N ARG A 226 -1.74 12.56 25.99
CA ARG A 226 -0.55 12.55 26.87
C ARG A 226 0.72 13.13 26.26
N HIS A 227 0.67 13.77 25.09
CA HIS A 227 1.83 14.53 24.60
C HIS A 227 1.49 15.96 24.16
N ASN A 228 2.16 16.89 24.85
CA ASN A 228 2.33 18.33 24.61
C ASN A 228 2.77 18.69 23.18
N SER A 229 1.92 18.45 22.16
CA SER A 229 2.12 19.02 20.83
C SER A 229 1.43 20.38 20.76
N ARG A 230 2.15 21.39 21.24
CA ARG A 230 1.70 22.79 21.40
C ARG A 230 1.55 23.57 20.08
N ALA A 231 1.19 22.94 18.96
CA ALA A 231 1.21 23.64 17.66
C ALA A 231 0.02 23.43 16.72
N TYR A 232 -0.89 22.47 16.91
CA TYR A 232 -2.07 22.34 16.05
C TYR A 232 -3.24 21.74 16.83
N SER A 233 -3.93 22.57 17.60
CA SER A 233 -5.27 22.22 18.08
C SER A 233 -6.09 23.49 18.33
N GLN A 234 -6.92 23.88 17.36
CA GLN A 234 -8.16 24.56 17.68
C GLN A 234 -9.29 23.96 16.84
N GLN A 235 -10.32 23.52 17.57
CA GLN A 235 -11.70 23.28 17.15
C GLN A 235 -11.94 22.09 16.19
N ALA A 236 -12.08 20.90 16.76
CA ALA A 236 -12.96 19.88 16.21
C ALA A 236 -13.74 19.25 17.38
N SER A 237 -14.99 19.67 17.55
CA SER A 237 -15.97 19.00 18.41
C SER A 237 -16.89 18.16 17.53
N GLY A 238 -16.46 16.94 17.27
CA GLY A 238 -17.22 15.93 16.53
C GLY A 238 -16.71 14.54 16.95
N ARG A 239 -17.63 13.58 17.10
CA ARG A 239 -17.30 12.17 17.42
C ARG A 239 -16.82 11.43 16.15
N GLY A 240 -15.80 11.98 15.49
CA GLY A 240 -15.22 11.43 14.28
C GLY A 240 -14.15 10.40 14.59
N ALA A 241 -13.65 9.72 13.55
CA ALA A 241 -12.52 8.81 13.67
C ALA A 241 -11.21 9.50 14.16
N SER A 242 -11.21 10.84 14.34
CA SER A 242 -10.12 11.63 14.93
C SER A 242 -9.71 11.18 16.34
N ASP A 243 -10.65 10.63 17.13
CA ASP A 243 -10.48 10.52 18.58
C ASP A 243 -9.90 9.17 19.04
N PHE A 244 -9.75 8.23 18.11
CA PHE A 244 -9.33 6.87 18.41
C PHE A 244 -8.22 6.41 17.49
N ASP A 245 -7.23 5.75 18.07
CA ASP A 245 -6.29 4.92 17.33
C ASP A 245 -6.79 3.47 17.35
N CYS A 246 -6.34 2.66 16.40
CA CYS A 246 -6.60 1.22 16.44
C CYS A 246 -5.30 0.50 16.82
N SER A 247 -5.41 -0.52 17.66
CA SER A 247 -4.33 -1.48 17.89
C SER A 247 -4.75 -2.83 17.34
N ILE A 248 -3.75 -3.62 16.94
CA ILE A 248 -3.95 -5.02 16.59
C ILE A 248 -3.69 -5.83 17.86
N LYS A 249 -4.64 -6.68 18.26
CA LYS A 249 -4.48 -7.57 19.41
C LYS A 249 -5.05 -8.96 19.13
N ARG A 250 -4.73 -9.91 20.00
CA ARG A 250 -5.39 -11.22 20.02
C ARG A 250 -6.77 -11.11 20.66
N LYS A 251 -7.73 -11.89 20.16
CA LYS A 251 -9.07 -12.05 20.75
C LYS A 251 -8.93 -12.67 22.14
N SER A 252 -9.65 -12.15 23.13
CA SER A 252 -9.61 -12.65 24.51
C SER A 252 -10.18 -14.07 24.66
N THR A 253 -11.01 -14.51 23.72
CA THR A 253 -11.57 -15.87 23.69
C THR A 253 -10.58 -16.92 23.20
N PHE A 254 -9.40 -16.51 22.72
CA PHE A 254 -8.37 -17.42 22.26
C PHE A 254 -7.58 -17.99 23.44
N THR A 255 -7.80 -19.26 23.77
CA THR A 255 -7.03 -19.99 24.80
C THR A 255 -5.83 -20.68 24.15
N GLU A 256 -4.61 -20.27 24.54
CA GLU A 256 -3.37 -20.79 23.96
C GLU A 256 -3.14 -22.29 24.23
N GLU A 257 -3.76 -22.84 25.27
CA GLU A 257 -3.48 -24.18 25.81
C GLU A 257 -3.83 -25.35 24.87
N LYS A 258 -4.43 -25.12 23.70
CA LYS A 258 -4.97 -26.20 22.87
C LYS A 258 -4.43 -26.34 21.46
N ASN A 259 -3.37 -25.63 21.04
CA ASN A 259 -2.81 -25.85 19.70
C ASN A 259 -1.45 -26.60 19.69
N PRO A 260 -1.44 -27.94 19.77
CA PRO A 260 -0.23 -28.76 19.69
C PRO A 260 0.47 -28.67 18.32
N TRP A 261 -0.12 -28.00 17.33
CA TRP A 261 0.45 -27.80 15.98
C TRP A 261 1.11 -26.44 15.79
N ARG A 262 1.16 -25.58 16.82
CA ARG A 262 1.95 -24.35 16.76
C ARG A 262 3.43 -24.75 16.66
N LYS A 263 4.00 -24.72 15.46
CA LYS A 263 5.46 -24.78 15.31
C LYS A 263 6.02 -23.60 16.10
N PRO A 264 6.86 -23.83 17.12
CA PRO A 264 7.45 -22.74 17.88
C PRO A 264 8.17 -21.80 16.92
N GLY A 265 7.82 -20.51 16.98
CA GLY A 265 8.63 -19.47 16.37
C GLY A 265 8.32 -19.06 14.94
N MET A 266 7.14 -19.35 14.37
CA MET A 266 6.68 -18.67 13.14
C MET A 266 5.19 -18.31 13.16
N GLN A 267 4.87 -17.02 13.00
CA GLN A 267 3.50 -16.51 12.90
C GLN A 267 3.35 -15.70 11.60
N THR A 268 2.24 -15.86 10.90
CA THR A 268 1.91 -15.05 9.71
C THR A 268 0.69 -14.20 9.99
N ILE A 269 0.82 -12.90 9.75
CA ILE A 269 -0.23 -11.90 9.91
C ILE A 269 -0.37 -11.16 8.59
N VAL A 270 -1.59 -10.95 8.13
CA VAL A 270 -1.88 -10.31 6.86
C VAL A 270 -2.85 -9.18 7.07
N LEU A 271 -2.52 -7.99 6.56
CA LEU A 271 -3.51 -6.94 6.31
C LEU A 271 -3.90 -6.95 4.83
N ALA A 272 -5.18 -7.10 4.56
CA ALA A 272 -5.77 -7.04 3.23
C ALA A 272 -6.53 -5.70 3.08
N TYR A 273 -6.10 -4.89 2.12
CA TYR A 273 -6.69 -3.60 1.78
C TYR A 273 -7.46 -3.73 0.47
N ARG A 274 -8.74 -3.35 0.49
CA ARG A 274 -9.61 -3.42 -0.70
C ARG A 274 -10.42 -2.14 -0.81
N LEU A 275 -10.40 -1.53 -1.99
CA LEU A 275 -11.20 -0.36 -2.32
C LEU A 275 -12.36 -0.79 -3.22
N GLU A 276 -13.57 -0.38 -2.91
CA GLU A 276 -14.77 -0.64 -3.72
C GLU A 276 -15.48 0.65 -4.05
N HIS A 277 -16.06 0.74 -5.25
CA HIS A 277 -16.88 1.85 -5.68
C HIS A 277 -18.28 1.32 -5.96
N VAL A 278 -19.27 1.83 -5.22
CA VAL A 278 -20.63 1.28 -5.18
C VAL A 278 -21.66 2.40 -5.14
N SER A 279 -22.92 2.05 -5.43
CA SER A 279 -24.06 2.93 -5.14
C SER A 279 -24.14 3.22 -3.64
N LYS A 280 -24.59 4.43 -3.27
CA LYS A 280 -24.77 4.85 -1.89
C LYS A 280 -25.66 3.93 -1.06
N GLU A 281 -26.64 3.29 -1.70
CA GLU A 281 -27.60 2.37 -1.08
C GLU A 281 -26.95 1.05 -0.60
N VAL A 282 -25.79 0.68 -1.16
CA VAL A 282 -25.11 -0.56 -0.81
C VAL A 282 -24.55 -0.45 0.62
N THR A 283 -25.01 -1.31 1.51
CA THR A 283 -24.45 -1.39 2.86
C THR A 283 -23.09 -2.08 2.83
N ALA A 284 -22.08 -1.53 3.51
CA ALA A 284 -20.78 -2.18 3.60
C ALA A 284 -20.88 -3.52 4.33
N VAL A 285 -20.47 -4.58 3.64
CA VAL A 285 -20.38 -5.95 4.17
C VAL A 285 -18.92 -6.28 4.33
N THR A 286 -18.56 -6.93 5.44
CA THR A 286 -17.18 -7.39 5.65
C THR A 286 -16.75 -8.29 4.48
N PRO A 287 -15.61 -8.00 3.82
CA PRO A 287 -15.15 -8.80 2.70
C PRO A 287 -14.96 -10.26 3.12
N LYS A 288 -15.32 -11.18 2.22
CA LYS A 288 -15.11 -12.62 2.41
C LYS A 288 -13.67 -13.05 2.14
N THR A 289 -12.68 -12.17 2.28
CA THR A 289 -11.27 -12.55 2.11
C THR A 289 -10.96 -13.61 3.15
N SER A 290 -10.57 -14.79 2.69
CA SER A 290 -10.30 -15.93 3.55
C SER A 290 -8.80 -16.22 3.58
N TRP A 291 -8.37 -16.96 4.61
CA TRP A 291 -7.00 -17.49 4.65
C TRP A 291 -6.65 -18.34 3.43
N SER A 292 -7.64 -19.03 2.84
CA SER A 292 -7.43 -19.82 1.62
C SER A 292 -7.08 -18.95 0.42
N ASN A 293 -7.64 -17.73 0.33
CA ASN A 293 -7.25 -16.74 -0.69
C ASN A 293 -5.78 -16.37 -0.49
N ILE A 294 -5.35 -16.09 0.74
CA ILE A 294 -3.94 -15.78 1.04
C ILE A 294 -3.03 -16.93 0.64
N VAL A 295 -3.34 -18.16 1.05
CA VAL A 295 -2.54 -19.35 0.71
C VAL A 295 -2.42 -19.49 -0.81
N THR A 296 -3.54 -19.35 -1.52
CA THR A 296 -3.58 -19.39 -2.99
C THR A 296 -2.70 -18.29 -3.59
N THR A 297 -2.85 -17.04 -3.15
CA THR A 297 -2.05 -15.90 -3.60
C THR A 297 -0.56 -16.13 -3.35
N LYS A 298 -0.17 -16.61 -2.16
CA LYS A 298 1.23 -16.91 -1.84
C LYS A 298 1.78 -18.01 -2.74
N CYS A 299 1.04 -19.10 -2.92
CA CYS A 299 1.45 -20.22 -3.78
C CYS A 299 1.54 -19.81 -5.25
N GLN A 300 0.68 -18.90 -5.71
CA GLN A 300 0.68 -18.47 -7.11
C GLN A 300 1.73 -17.42 -7.40
N LEU A 301 1.84 -16.40 -6.55
CA LEU A 301 2.56 -15.16 -6.87
C LEU A 301 3.88 -14.98 -6.11
N LEU A 302 4.02 -15.58 -4.93
CA LEU A 302 5.22 -15.43 -4.09
C LEU A 302 6.15 -16.65 -4.14
N ILE A 303 5.91 -17.58 -5.06
CA ILE A 303 6.88 -18.61 -5.44
C ILE A 303 7.70 -18.08 -6.59
N TRP A 304 9.03 -18.14 -6.46
CA TRP A 304 9.93 -17.79 -7.55
C TRP A 304 9.63 -18.67 -8.77
N ARG A 305 9.28 -18.05 -9.89
CA ARG A 305 9.07 -18.74 -11.15
C ARG A 305 10.30 -18.50 -12.03
N PRO A 306 10.86 -19.56 -12.65
CA PRO A 306 11.82 -19.36 -13.73
C PRO A 306 11.12 -18.54 -14.82
N THR A 307 11.61 -17.33 -15.06
CA THR A 307 11.19 -16.52 -16.19
C THR A 307 11.94 -16.97 -17.43
N HIS A 308 11.32 -16.76 -18.60
CA HIS A 308 12.03 -16.98 -19.86
C HIS A 308 13.09 -15.88 -19.98
N SER A 309 14.35 -16.28 -20.14
CA SER A 309 15.43 -15.33 -20.40
C SER A 309 15.11 -14.58 -21.69
N LEU A 310 14.88 -13.27 -21.60
CA LEU A 310 14.74 -12.37 -22.74
C LEU A 310 16.09 -12.21 -23.45
N VAL A 311 17.18 -12.34 -22.70
CA VAL A 311 18.58 -12.26 -23.16
C VAL A 311 19.46 -13.20 -22.33
N GLU A 312 20.62 -13.61 -22.85
CA GLU A 312 21.56 -14.51 -22.14
C GLU A 312 22.19 -13.87 -20.89
N ASP A 313 22.39 -12.54 -20.91
CA ASP A 313 22.95 -11.81 -19.78
C ASP A 313 21.91 -11.65 -18.65
N GLN A 314 22.14 -12.31 -17.52
CA GLN A 314 21.22 -12.32 -16.38
C GLN A 314 20.97 -10.92 -15.78
N THR A 315 21.96 -10.03 -15.85
CA THR A 315 21.84 -8.66 -15.34
C THR A 315 20.93 -7.83 -16.23
N ILE A 316 21.14 -7.90 -17.54
CA ILE A 316 20.26 -7.24 -18.52
C ILE A 316 18.85 -7.83 -18.44
N ASN A 317 18.73 -9.15 -18.35
CA ASN A 317 17.45 -9.83 -18.23
C ASN A 317 16.65 -9.33 -17.02
N PHE A 318 17.30 -9.28 -15.85
CA PHE A 318 16.71 -8.74 -14.62
C PHE A 318 16.15 -7.32 -14.81
N PHE A 319 16.91 -6.43 -15.48
CA PHE A 319 16.44 -5.07 -15.71
C PHE A 319 15.30 -5.00 -16.72
N LEU A 320 15.34 -5.79 -17.79
CA LEU A 320 14.28 -5.83 -18.79
C LEU A 320 12.98 -6.32 -18.14
N GLU A 321 13.02 -7.42 -17.39
CA GLU A 321 11.87 -7.96 -16.68
C GLU A 321 11.35 -6.97 -15.64
N ARG A 322 12.23 -6.35 -14.86
CA ARG A 322 11.81 -5.35 -13.86
C ARG A 322 11.19 -4.11 -14.50
N ASN A 323 11.74 -3.63 -15.61
CA ASN A 323 11.18 -2.50 -16.34
C ASN A 323 9.85 -2.86 -16.98
N LEU A 324 9.71 -4.07 -17.52
CA LEU A 324 8.45 -4.56 -18.07
C LEU A 324 7.38 -4.63 -16.97
N GLU A 325 7.67 -5.24 -15.82
CA GLU A 325 6.75 -5.28 -14.69
C GLU A 325 6.40 -3.89 -14.15
N TYR A 326 7.36 -2.96 -14.17
CA TYR A 326 7.10 -1.56 -13.81
C TYR A 326 6.16 -0.88 -14.81
N ILE A 327 6.38 -1.07 -16.12
CA ILE A 327 5.52 -0.56 -17.20
C ILE A 327 4.12 -1.18 -17.12
N LEU A 328 4.01 -2.46 -16.76
CA LEU A 328 2.72 -3.13 -16.58
C LEU A 328 2.01 -2.71 -15.28
N SER A 329 2.71 -2.03 -14.37
CA SER A 329 2.15 -1.45 -13.14
C SER A 329 1.69 0.02 -13.32
N VAL A 330 1.49 0.46 -14.56
CA VAL A 330 1.06 1.80 -14.96
C VAL A 330 -0.48 1.84 -15.05
N CYS A 331 -1.11 2.84 -14.44
CA CYS A 331 -2.53 3.18 -14.64
C CYS A 331 -2.69 4.08 -15.87
N SER A 332 -3.63 3.76 -16.75
CA SER A 332 -4.08 4.64 -17.84
C SER A 332 -5.13 5.64 -17.33
N ILE A 333 -4.94 6.93 -17.55
CA ILE A 333 -5.86 8.01 -17.16
C ILE A 333 -6.27 8.80 -18.39
N PRO A 334 -7.56 8.89 -18.73
CA PRO A 334 -8.05 9.77 -19.79
C PRO A 334 -7.81 11.25 -19.44
N VAL A 335 -7.05 11.94 -20.27
CA VAL A 335 -6.86 13.40 -20.26
C VAL A 335 -7.98 14.01 -21.09
N ARG A 336 -8.55 15.12 -20.62
CA ARG A 336 -9.56 15.86 -21.38
C ARG A 336 -8.91 16.47 -22.62
N ASN A 337 -9.45 16.19 -23.80
CA ASN A 337 -9.32 17.11 -24.92
C ASN A 337 -10.29 18.28 -24.70
N GLU A 338 -9.87 19.48 -25.05
CA GLU A 338 -10.78 20.64 -25.12
C GLU A 338 -11.68 20.57 -26.37
N THR A 339 -11.41 19.62 -27.28
CA THR A 339 -12.19 19.32 -28.47
C THR A 339 -12.94 17.98 -28.27
N ASP A 340 -14.24 17.96 -28.55
CA ASP A 340 -15.15 16.79 -28.40
C ASP A 340 -14.86 15.63 -29.38
N ASP A 341 -13.61 15.43 -29.82
CA ASP A 341 -13.25 14.31 -30.69
C ASP A 341 -13.23 12.98 -29.90
N GLU A 342 -13.67 11.91 -30.58
CA GLU A 342 -14.07 10.60 -30.03
C GLU A 342 -12.96 9.83 -29.28
N ASP A 343 -11.70 10.26 -29.35
CA ASP A 343 -10.57 9.61 -28.68
C ASP A 343 -9.88 10.57 -27.68
N ALA A 344 -10.29 10.51 -26.42
CA ALA A 344 -9.65 11.28 -25.35
C ALA A 344 -8.19 10.81 -25.14
N PRO A 345 -7.18 11.69 -25.17
CA PRO A 345 -5.79 11.30 -25.00
C PRO A 345 -5.60 10.58 -23.66
N ILE A 346 -4.93 9.43 -23.65
CA ILE A 346 -4.69 8.65 -22.42
C ILE A 346 -3.31 9.01 -21.86
N ALA A 347 -3.26 9.58 -20.66
CA ALA A 347 -2.05 9.68 -19.88
C ALA A 347 -1.74 8.33 -19.22
N LEU A 348 -0.61 7.74 -19.59
CA LEU A 348 -0.05 6.61 -18.87
C LEU A 348 0.64 7.12 -17.60
N THR A 349 0.02 6.90 -16.45
CA THR A 349 0.67 7.14 -15.16
C THR A 349 1.32 5.86 -14.70
N CYS A 350 2.65 5.83 -14.56
CA CYS A 350 3.22 4.82 -13.69
C CYS A 350 2.52 4.94 -12.33
N GLY A 351 2.21 3.82 -11.66
CA GLY A 351 1.75 3.81 -10.25
C GLY A 351 2.80 4.37 -9.28
N ASP A 352 3.58 5.33 -9.74
CA ASP A 352 4.64 6.07 -9.13
C ASP A 352 4.04 7.34 -8.57
N ILE A 353 4.13 7.47 -7.24
CA ILE A 353 4.17 8.73 -6.49
C ILE A 353 3.53 9.94 -7.20
N SER A 354 2.26 9.83 -7.63
CA SER A 354 1.53 10.95 -8.24
C SER A 354 2.26 11.66 -9.40
N GLY A 355 3.23 10.97 -10.02
CA GLY A 355 4.12 11.49 -11.04
C GLY A 355 3.56 11.17 -12.42
N TYR A 356 2.73 12.07 -12.95
CA TYR A 356 2.23 11.96 -14.32
C TYR A 356 3.38 12.16 -15.30
N ARG A 357 3.64 11.18 -16.16
CA ARG A 357 4.18 11.47 -17.49
C ARG A 357 3.00 11.48 -18.45
N ILE A 358 2.52 12.67 -18.81
CA ILE A 358 1.60 12.81 -19.93
C ILE A 358 2.45 12.59 -21.19
N VAL A 359 2.26 11.45 -21.85
CA VAL A 359 2.87 11.18 -23.16
C VAL A 359 1.70 11.09 -24.14
N THR A 360 1.61 12.04 -25.07
CA THR A 360 0.57 12.08 -26.13
C THR A 360 0.78 11.01 -27.21
N ALA A 361 1.82 10.20 -27.10
CA ALA A 361 2.16 9.13 -28.03
C ALA A 361 2.48 7.85 -27.26
N ALA A 362 1.43 7.11 -26.90
CA ALA A 362 1.54 5.67 -26.70
C ALA A 362 0.42 5.05 -27.53
N SER A 363 0.62 4.99 -28.85
CA SER A 363 -0.15 4.12 -29.72
C SER A 363 0.13 2.67 -29.30
N LEU A 364 -0.92 1.92 -29.01
CA LEU A 364 -0.89 0.45 -29.04
C LEU A 364 -0.73 -0.03 -30.48
#